data_AF-J0N8P4-F1
#
_entry.id   AF-J0N8P4-F1
#
_cell.length_a   1.000
_cell.length_b   1.000
_cell.length_c   1.000
_cell.angle_alpha   90.00
_cell.angle_beta   90.00
_cell.angle_gamma   90.00
#
_symmetry.space_group_name_H-M   'P 1'
#
loop_
_entity.id
_entity.type
_entity.pdbx_description
1 polymer ?
#
loop_
_entity_poly.entity_id
_entity_poly.type
_entity_poly.pdbx_seq_one_letter_code
_entity_poly.pdbx_strand_id
1 'polypeptide(L)'
;MLSVGVDLLEISRIERAMKNPRFCRRILGDREYDQLAERGFPAASVAVSFCAKEAFSKALGTGVRGFLLREVQLLRDELGKPFLYLEGAALEAARSAGLEFSVSATHTARYASVTVIGEKRRSKITIRKRRDAGAHGENAATLTDPADRPGAEAQRKLISSVVLMAQLRKEQPSDETIRKRRDAGAGRKSRSGRNRIFRPDGKRRGSRGAVAAGQGPRRACRHSVRKGK
;
A
#
# COMPACT_ATOMS: atom_id res chain seq x y z
N MET A 1 -2.01 -23.29 10.84
CA MET A 1 -3.08 -23.23 9.82
C MET A 1 -3.18 -21.79 9.37
N LEU A 2 -3.26 -21.57 8.06
CA LEU A 2 -3.37 -20.25 7.47
C LEU A 2 -4.78 -20.10 6.88
N SER A 3 -5.35 -18.91 6.99
CA SER A 3 -6.55 -18.51 6.29
C SER A 3 -6.30 -17.22 5.52
N VAL A 4 -7.06 -17.00 4.46
CA VAL A 4 -6.91 -15.83 3.60
C VAL A 4 -8.27 -15.27 3.25
N GLY A 5 -8.35 -13.95 3.21
CA GLY A 5 -9.49 -13.22 2.70
C GLY A 5 -9.02 -12.11 1.79
N VAL A 6 -9.66 -12.01 0.63
CA VAL A 6 -9.38 -10.96 -0.36
C VAL A 6 -10.68 -10.29 -0.72
N ASP A 7 -10.64 -8.96 -0.84
CA ASP A 7 -11.77 -8.17 -1.29
C ASP A 7 -11.33 -7.08 -2.27
N LEU A 8 -12.18 -6.80 -3.27
CA LEU A 8 -11.97 -5.80 -4.32
C LEU A 8 -13.26 -5.02 -4.51
N LEU A 9 -13.17 -3.69 -4.49
CA LEU A 9 -14.33 -2.81 -4.57
C LEU A 9 -14.07 -1.62 -5.50
N GLU A 10 -15.10 -1.23 -6.24
CA GLU A 10 -15.11 0.04 -6.97
C GLU A 10 -15.29 1.23 -6.04
N ILE A 11 -14.37 2.20 -6.11
CA ILE A 11 -14.41 3.42 -5.28
C ILE A 11 -15.69 4.22 -5.55
N SER A 12 -16.17 4.23 -6.80
CA SER A 12 -17.42 4.90 -7.18
C SER A 12 -18.67 4.37 -6.45
N ARG A 13 -18.66 3.12 -5.98
CA ARG A 13 -19.74 2.56 -5.14
C ARG A 13 -19.74 3.20 -3.77
N ILE A 14 -18.54 3.43 -3.20
CA ILE A 14 -18.36 4.07 -1.91
C ILE A 14 -18.66 5.55 -1.99
N GLU A 15 -18.21 6.25 -3.03
CA GLU A 15 -18.57 7.66 -3.28
C GLU A 15 -20.09 7.86 -3.31
N ARG A 16 -20.81 6.98 -4.00
CA ARG A 16 -22.28 7.02 -4.03
C ARG A 16 -22.89 6.76 -2.65
N ALA A 17 -22.35 5.81 -1.89
CA ALA A 17 -22.84 5.48 -0.56
C ALA A 17 -22.57 6.59 0.47
N MET A 18 -21.42 7.27 0.35
CA MET A 18 -21.00 8.39 1.20
C MET A 18 -21.87 9.64 1.03
N LYS A 19 -22.68 9.73 -0.03
CA LYS A 19 -23.73 10.77 -0.13
C LYS A 19 -24.72 10.71 1.04
N ASN A 20 -24.88 9.54 1.67
CA ASN A 20 -25.59 9.44 2.94
C ASN A 20 -24.64 9.79 4.10
N PRO A 21 -24.92 10.86 4.87
CA PRO A 21 -24.02 11.32 5.94
C PRO A 21 -23.86 10.29 7.07
N ARG A 22 -24.79 9.34 7.21
CA ARG A 22 -24.71 8.28 8.23
C ARG A 22 -23.82 7.11 7.79
N PHE A 23 -23.42 7.05 6.52
CA PHE A 23 -22.70 5.90 5.97
C PHE A 23 -21.38 5.66 6.70
N CYS A 24 -20.51 6.67 6.80
CA CYS A 24 -19.21 6.57 7.47
C CYS A 24 -19.37 6.18 8.94
N ARG A 25 -20.28 6.80 9.69
CA ARG A 25 -20.57 6.45 11.09
C ARG A 25 -21.13 5.03 11.28
N ARG A 26 -21.75 4.44 10.26
CA ARG A 26 -22.27 3.07 10.31
C ARG A 26 -21.19 2.04 10.05
N ILE A 27 -20.22 2.35 9.18
CA ILE A 27 -19.22 1.36 8.77
C ILE A 27 -17.91 1.51 9.52
N LEU A 28 -17.45 2.72 9.85
CA LEU A 28 -16.16 2.99 10.48
C LEU A 28 -16.27 2.86 12.00
N GLY A 29 -15.29 2.21 12.63
CA GLY A 29 -15.14 2.28 14.10
C GLY A 29 -14.58 3.63 14.54
N ASP A 30 -14.63 3.92 15.83
CA ASP A 30 -14.39 5.28 16.33
C ASP A 30 -12.97 5.79 16.02
N ARG A 31 -11.95 4.96 16.24
CA ARG A 31 -10.55 5.34 15.96
C ARG A 31 -10.29 5.52 14.46
N GLU A 32 -10.87 4.62 13.66
CA GLU A 32 -10.77 4.69 12.20
C GLU A 32 -11.52 5.91 11.65
N TYR A 33 -12.68 6.24 12.23
CA TYR A 33 -13.46 7.41 11.89
C TYR A 33 -12.65 8.68 12.13
N ASP A 34 -12.01 8.80 13.30
CA ASP A 34 -11.23 9.97 13.66
C ASP A 34 -10.02 10.15 12.72
N GLN A 35 -9.25 9.08 12.45
CA GLN A 35 -8.14 9.12 11.48
C GLN A 35 -8.58 9.53 10.06
N LEU A 36 -9.78 9.13 9.62
CA LEU A 36 -10.29 9.49 8.31
C LEU A 36 -10.95 10.88 8.29
N ALA A 37 -11.50 11.33 9.41
CA ALA A 37 -12.08 12.66 9.57
C ALA A 37 -11.01 13.74 9.37
N GLU A 38 -9.83 13.56 9.96
CA GLU A 38 -8.67 14.45 9.78
C GLU A 38 -8.27 14.64 8.31
N ARG A 39 -8.56 13.64 7.48
CA ARG A 39 -8.24 13.61 6.04
C ARG A 39 -9.42 14.01 5.16
N GLY A 40 -10.55 14.40 5.74
CA GLY A 40 -11.77 14.77 5.02
C GLY A 40 -12.50 13.59 4.37
N PHE A 41 -12.38 12.38 4.94
CA PHE A 41 -12.96 11.14 4.41
C PHE A 41 -12.66 10.90 2.91
N PRO A 42 -11.40 10.69 2.50
CA PRO A 42 -11.11 10.36 1.10
C PRO A 42 -11.84 9.06 0.72
N ALA A 43 -12.66 9.08 -0.34
CA ALA A 43 -13.49 7.94 -0.71
C ALA A 43 -12.67 6.67 -0.96
N ALA A 44 -11.46 6.79 -1.52
CA ALA A 44 -10.53 5.69 -1.67
C ALA A 44 -10.10 5.07 -0.33
N SER A 45 -9.88 5.88 0.70
CA SER A 45 -9.53 5.38 2.04
C SER A 45 -10.74 4.71 2.72
N VAL A 46 -11.93 5.29 2.60
CA VAL A 46 -13.17 4.67 3.09
C VAL A 46 -13.45 3.34 2.37
N ALA A 47 -13.17 3.26 1.07
CA ALA A 47 -13.31 2.04 0.29
C ALA A 47 -12.34 0.94 0.75
N VAL A 48 -11.08 1.30 0.99
CA VAL A 48 -10.07 0.39 1.55
C VAL A 48 -10.50 -0.12 2.93
N SER A 49 -11.02 0.76 3.80
CA SER A 49 -11.58 0.35 5.10
C SER A 49 -12.75 -0.62 4.97
N PHE A 50 -13.64 -0.41 3.99
CA PHE A 50 -14.73 -1.34 3.72
C PHE A 50 -14.22 -2.70 3.24
N CYS A 51 -13.29 -2.72 2.27
CA CYS A 51 -12.65 -3.95 1.80
C CYS A 51 -11.93 -4.70 2.91
N ALA A 52 -11.30 -4.01 3.86
CA ALA A 52 -10.63 -4.65 4.98
C ALA A 52 -11.59 -5.46 5.86
N LYS A 53 -12.81 -4.98 6.05
CA LYS A 53 -13.85 -5.66 6.84
C LYS A 53 -14.35 -6.92 6.15
N GLU A 54 -14.58 -6.83 4.85
CA GLU A 54 -14.96 -7.97 4.00
C GLU A 54 -13.82 -9.00 3.89
N ALA A 55 -12.58 -8.55 3.72
CA ALA A 55 -11.41 -9.43 3.68
C ALA A 55 -11.17 -10.12 5.02
N PHE A 56 -11.29 -9.41 6.14
CA PHE A 56 -11.21 -10.01 7.48
C PHE A 56 -12.29 -11.07 7.68
N SER A 57 -13.53 -10.73 7.35
CA SER A 57 -14.67 -11.63 7.41
C SER A 57 -14.45 -12.94 6.64
N LYS A 58 -13.89 -12.86 5.43
CA LYS A 58 -13.52 -14.02 4.61
C LYS A 58 -12.37 -14.82 5.24
N ALA A 59 -11.35 -14.15 5.76
CA ALA A 59 -10.22 -14.80 6.42
C ALA A 59 -10.63 -15.52 7.72
N LEU A 60 -11.61 -14.98 8.45
CA LEU A 60 -12.17 -15.59 9.66
C LEU A 60 -13.05 -16.81 9.34
N GLY A 61 -13.66 -16.85 8.16
CA GLY A 61 -14.50 -17.98 7.69
C GLY A 61 -15.99 -17.86 8.05
N THR A 62 -16.43 -16.75 8.63
CA THR A 62 -17.83 -16.55 9.05
C THR A 62 -18.72 -15.91 7.95
N GLY A 63 -18.11 -15.24 6.97
CA GLY A 63 -18.82 -14.24 6.16
C GLY A 63 -19.20 -13.02 7.00
N VAL A 64 -19.88 -12.01 6.44
CA VAL A 64 -20.16 -10.72 7.12
C VAL A 64 -21.30 -10.89 8.13
N ARG A 65 -21.08 -11.77 9.10
CA ARG A 65 -22.06 -12.23 10.08
C ARG A 65 -21.33 -12.44 11.40
N GLY A 66 -22.04 -12.19 12.50
CA GLY A 66 -21.55 -12.40 13.86
C GLY A 66 -20.75 -11.25 14.47
N PHE A 67 -20.51 -10.16 13.74
CA PHE A 67 -19.89 -8.94 14.26
C PHE A 67 -20.36 -7.70 13.47
N LEU A 68 -20.22 -6.52 14.07
CA LEU A 68 -20.51 -5.25 13.41
C LEU A 68 -19.32 -4.80 12.58
N LEU A 69 -19.58 -4.23 11.39
CA LEU A 69 -18.50 -3.71 10.53
C LEU A 69 -17.55 -2.73 11.25
N ARG A 70 -18.06 -1.95 12.20
CA ARG A 70 -17.27 -0.98 12.98
C ARG A 70 -16.29 -1.62 13.96
N GLU A 71 -16.55 -2.86 14.36
CA GLU A 71 -15.69 -3.61 15.29
C GLU A 71 -14.39 -4.08 14.62
N VAL A 72 -14.29 -3.97 13.29
CA VAL A 72 -13.08 -4.28 12.52
C VAL A 72 -12.56 -2.99 11.93
N GLN A 73 -11.55 -2.40 12.56
CA GLN A 73 -11.01 -1.09 12.20
C GLN A 73 -9.69 -1.25 11.44
N LEU A 74 -9.55 -0.61 10.28
CA LEU A 74 -8.27 -0.54 9.57
C LEU A 74 -7.54 0.75 9.97
N LEU A 75 -6.48 0.59 10.74
CA LEU A 75 -5.65 1.70 11.20
C LEU A 75 -4.27 1.64 10.55
N ARG A 76 -3.54 2.74 10.63
CA ARG A 76 -2.12 2.81 10.24
C ARG A 76 -1.27 3.21 11.43
N ASP A 77 -0.10 2.61 11.55
CA ASP A 77 0.91 3.04 12.51
C ASP A 77 1.61 4.34 12.07
N GLU A 78 2.53 4.85 12.89
CA GLU A 78 3.31 6.06 12.61
C GLU A 78 4.14 5.97 11.32
N LEU A 79 4.49 4.76 10.88
CA LEU A 79 5.22 4.49 9.64
C LEU A 79 4.29 4.24 8.45
N GLY A 80 2.97 4.32 8.65
CA GLY A 80 1.95 4.13 7.63
C GLY A 80 1.59 2.67 7.35
N LYS A 81 2.15 1.71 8.10
CA LYS A 81 1.84 0.27 7.93
C LYS A 81 0.41 0.00 8.41
N PRO A 82 -0.45 -0.61 7.57
CA PRO A 82 -1.81 -0.93 7.96
C PRO A 82 -1.86 -2.11 8.95
N PHE A 83 -2.77 -2.04 9.91
CA PHE A 83 -3.10 -3.13 10.83
C PHE A 83 -4.60 -3.16 11.13
N LEU A 84 -5.11 -4.32 11.54
CA LEU A 84 -6.49 -4.46 12.00
C LEU A 84 -6.55 -4.28 13.51
N TYR A 85 -7.43 -3.41 13.95
CA TYR A 85 -7.81 -3.26 15.35
C TYR A 85 -9.22 -3.81 15.53
N LEU A 86 -9.35 -4.82 16.39
CA LEU A 86 -10.58 -5.57 16.59
C LEU A 86 -11.15 -5.26 17.97
N GLU A 87 -12.46 -5.08 18.04
CA GLU A 87 -13.21 -4.89 19.28
C GLU A 87 -14.46 -5.77 19.30
N GLY A 88 -15.16 -5.82 20.43
CA GLY A 88 -16.46 -6.47 20.57
C GLY A 88 -16.50 -7.90 20.02
N ALA A 89 -17.54 -8.22 19.26
CA ALA A 89 -17.75 -9.57 18.75
C ALA A 89 -16.69 -10.00 17.72
N ALA A 90 -16.10 -9.06 16.96
CA ALA A 90 -15.04 -9.37 16.02
C ALA A 90 -13.76 -9.86 16.73
N LEU A 91 -13.41 -9.24 17.85
CA LEU A 91 -12.26 -9.65 18.67
C LEU A 91 -12.48 -11.04 19.28
N GLU A 92 -13.67 -11.29 19.82
CA GLU A 92 -14.01 -12.59 20.40
C GLU A 92 -14.03 -13.71 19.36
N ALA A 93 -14.49 -13.42 18.14
CA ALA A 93 -14.45 -14.39 17.05
C ALA A 93 -13.01 -14.70 16.61
N ALA A 94 -12.14 -13.69 16.51
CA ALA A 94 -10.72 -13.87 16.21
C ALA A 94 -10.01 -14.74 17.28
N ARG A 95 -10.29 -14.47 18.56
CA ARG A 95 -9.77 -15.22 19.70
C ARG A 95 -10.25 -16.67 19.69
N SER A 96 -11.54 -16.88 19.48
CA SER A 96 -12.15 -18.21 19.42
C SER A 96 -11.59 -19.05 18.26
N ALA A 97 -11.28 -18.42 17.12
CA ALA A 97 -10.60 -19.06 16.00
C ALA A 97 -9.10 -19.33 16.27
N GLY A 98 -8.52 -18.68 17.28
CA GLY A 98 -7.11 -18.73 17.60
C GLY A 98 -6.22 -18.10 16.51
N LEU A 99 -6.75 -17.12 15.78
CA LEU A 99 -6.10 -16.50 14.62
C LEU A 99 -5.55 -15.10 14.95
N GLU A 100 -4.33 -14.83 14.51
CA GLU A 100 -3.77 -13.48 14.40
C GLU A 100 -3.79 -13.03 12.94
N PHE A 101 -4.10 -11.76 12.70
CA PHE A 101 -4.31 -11.25 11.35
C PHE A 101 -3.24 -10.26 10.91
N SER A 102 -2.79 -10.41 9.68
CA SER A 102 -1.97 -9.42 8.94
C SER A 102 -2.76 -8.91 7.76
N VAL A 103 -2.63 -7.62 7.43
CA VAL A 103 -3.37 -6.96 6.37
C VAL A 103 -2.46 -6.21 5.42
N SER A 104 -2.78 -6.24 4.13
CA SER A 104 -2.19 -5.41 3.10
C SER A 104 -3.29 -4.78 2.27
N ALA A 105 -3.15 -3.49 1.98
CA ALA A 105 -4.17 -2.69 1.32
C ALA A 105 -3.56 -1.85 0.21
N THR A 106 -4.27 -1.75 -0.91
CA THR A 106 -3.89 -0.91 -2.05
C THR A 106 -5.12 -0.32 -2.71
N HIS A 107 -4.96 0.80 -3.39
CA HIS A 107 -6.01 1.36 -4.23
C HIS A 107 -5.42 2.07 -5.45
N THR A 108 -6.25 2.16 -6.49
CA THR A 108 -6.02 3.00 -7.66
C THR A 108 -7.00 4.17 -7.62
N ALA A 109 -7.18 4.87 -8.74
CA ALA A 109 -8.26 5.84 -8.90
C ALA A 109 -9.66 5.19 -8.95
N ARG A 110 -9.75 3.90 -9.31
CA ARG A 110 -11.03 3.22 -9.58
C ARG A 110 -11.37 2.11 -8.59
N TYR A 111 -10.36 1.41 -8.10
CA TYR A 111 -10.52 0.20 -7.31
C TYR A 111 -9.74 0.27 -6.00
N ALA A 112 -10.30 -0.27 -4.94
CA ALA A 112 -9.63 -0.59 -3.68
C ALA A 112 -9.54 -2.11 -3.54
N SER A 113 -8.40 -2.61 -3.08
CA SER A 113 -8.17 -4.04 -2.84
C SER A 113 -7.49 -4.25 -1.50
N VAL A 114 -7.96 -5.25 -0.75
CA VAL A 114 -7.38 -5.63 0.54
C VAL A 114 -7.22 -7.14 0.63
N THR A 115 -6.06 -7.55 1.13
CA THR A 115 -5.75 -8.94 1.47
C THR A 115 -5.50 -9.04 2.96
N VAL A 116 -6.18 -9.98 3.62
CA VAL A 116 -5.99 -10.33 5.03
C VAL A 116 -5.53 -11.78 5.11
N ILE A 117 -4.50 -12.03 5.92
CA ILE A 117 -3.98 -13.37 6.23
C ILE A 117 -4.20 -13.62 7.72
N GLY A 118 -4.87 -14.72 8.05
CA GLY A 118 -4.98 -15.23 9.41
C GLY A 118 -3.99 -16.36 9.66
N GLU A 119 -3.25 -16.31 10.76
CA GLU A 119 -2.33 -17.38 11.19
C GLU A 119 -2.72 -17.87 12.58
N LYS A 120 -2.80 -19.20 12.76
CA LYS A 120 -2.98 -19.76 14.11
C LYS A 120 -1.76 -19.48 14.98
N ARG A 121 -1.98 -18.87 16.16
CA ARG A 121 -0.91 -18.63 17.15
C ARG A 121 -0.26 -19.97 17.52
N ARG A 122 1.03 -20.13 17.27
CA ARG A 122 1.78 -21.29 17.77
C ARG A 122 2.00 -21.10 19.27
N SER A 123 1.36 -21.92 20.09
CA SER A 123 1.66 -22.01 21.52
C SER A 123 3.13 -22.36 21.68
N LYS A 124 3.91 -21.52 22.35
CA LYS A 124 5.27 -21.88 22.76
C LYS A 124 5.16 -23.03 23.75
N ILE A 125 5.51 -24.24 23.33
CA ILE A 125 5.71 -25.36 24.25
C ILE A 125 6.90 -24.97 25.14
N THR A 126 6.61 -24.59 26.38
CA THR A 126 7.67 -24.41 27.38
C THR A 126 8.02 -25.81 27.86
N ILE A 127 9.11 -26.38 27.33
CA ILE A 127 9.67 -27.62 27.86
C ILE A 127 10.21 -27.30 29.26
N ARG A 128 9.43 -27.63 30.29
CA ARG A 128 9.94 -27.64 31.67
C ARG A 128 10.97 -28.77 31.74
N LYS A 129 12.25 -28.41 31.83
CA LYS A 129 13.32 -29.37 32.12
C LYS A 129 12.96 -30.01 33.46
N ARG A 130 12.57 -31.29 33.47
CA ARG A 130 12.42 -32.06 34.71
C ARG A 130 13.80 -32.01 35.40
N ARG A 131 13.91 -31.25 36.49
CA ARG A 131 14.96 -31.47 37.48
C ARG A 131 14.40 -32.52 38.43
N ASP A 132 15.20 -33.55 38.65
CA ASP A 132 14.84 -34.69 39.45
C ASP A 132 14.53 -34.30 40.91
N ALA A 133 13.49 -34.96 41.42
CA ALA A 133 13.17 -35.32 42.81
C ALA A 133 13.45 -34.35 43.97
N GLY A 134 12.39 -33.99 44.70
CA GLY A 134 12.49 -33.49 46.08
C GLY A 134 11.21 -32.84 46.64
N ALA A 135 10.32 -33.67 47.18
CA ALA A 135 9.36 -33.41 48.30
C ALA A 135 8.45 -32.16 48.32
N HIS A 136 7.14 -32.46 48.41
CA HIS A 136 6.01 -31.74 49.03
C HIS A 136 5.81 -30.23 48.75
N GLY A 137 4.69 -29.91 48.09
CA GLY A 137 4.10 -28.57 48.05
C GLY A 137 3.05 -28.42 46.96
N GLU A 138 1.86 -27.98 47.34
CA GLU A 138 0.61 -28.03 46.59
C GLU A 138 0.58 -27.26 45.26
N ASN A 139 -0.31 -27.72 44.37
CA ASN A 139 -0.54 -27.22 43.03
C ASN A 139 -1.06 -25.77 43.00
N ALA A 140 -0.40 -24.90 42.24
CA ALA A 140 -1.06 -23.79 41.54
C ALA A 140 -0.24 -23.40 40.30
N ALA A 141 -0.64 -23.92 39.13
CA ALA A 141 -0.15 -23.43 37.86
C ALA A 141 -0.88 -22.12 37.52
N THR A 142 -0.34 -20.98 37.96
CA THR A 142 -0.79 -19.68 37.45
C THR A 142 -0.35 -19.54 35.99
N LEU A 143 -1.33 -19.66 35.08
CA LEU A 143 -1.24 -19.21 33.71
C LEU A 143 -1.10 -17.67 33.75
N THR A 144 0.12 -17.15 33.65
CA THR A 144 0.29 -15.73 33.36
C THR A 144 0.01 -15.52 31.87
N ASP A 145 -1.20 -15.07 31.58
CA ASP A 145 -1.64 -14.70 30.24
C ASP A 145 -0.81 -13.50 29.76
N PRO A 146 -0.03 -13.59 28.66
CA PRO A 146 0.74 -12.46 28.15
C PRO A 146 -0.13 -11.43 27.41
N ALA A 147 -1.41 -11.33 27.75
CA ALA A 147 -2.41 -10.49 27.09
C ALA A 147 -2.17 -8.97 27.23
N ASP A 148 -1.15 -8.55 27.98
CA ASP A 148 -0.88 -7.14 28.30
C ASP A 148 0.19 -6.47 27.42
N ARG A 149 0.46 -6.97 26.22
CA ARG A 149 1.34 -6.26 25.28
C ARG A 149 0.61 -5.84 24.01
N PRO A 150 0.58 -4.53 23.68
CA PRO A 150 0.07 -4.07 22.41
C PRO A 150 0.91 -4.72 21.29
N GLY A 151 0.23 -5.29 20.29
CA GLY A 151 0.76 -6.14 19.21
C GLY A 151 1.81 -5.52 18.27
N ALA A 152 2.45 -4.41 18.65
CA ALA A 152 3.50 -3.74 17.90
C ALA A 152 4.91 -4.32 18.16
N GLU A 153 5.18 -4.87 19.36
CA GLU A 153 6.56 -5.16 19.77
C GLU A 153 7.08 -6.54 19.29
N ALA A 154 6.20 -7.55 19.17
CA ALA A 154 6.60 -8.89 18.73
C ALA A 154 7.03 -8.94 17.25
N GLN A 155 6.58 -7.99 16.42
CA GLN A 155 6.93 -7.90 15.00
C GLN A 155 8.31 -7.26 14.76
N ARG A 156 8.86 -6.51 15.74
CA ARG A 156 10.18 -5.84 15.60
C ARG A 156 11.34 -6.82 15.37
N LYS A 157 11.26 -8.06 15.89
CA LYS A 157 12.34 -9.05 15.74
C LYS A 157 12.33 -9.80 14.39
N LEU A 158 11.19 -9.88 13.71
CA LEU A 158 11.10 -10.56 12.41
C LEU A 158 11.35 -9.60 11.22
N ILE A 159 11.10 -8.29 11.43
CA ILE A 159 11.24 -7.24 10.39
C ILE A 159 12.71 -6.91 10.07
N SER A 160 13.66 -7.17 10.98
CA SER A 160 15.09 -6.86 10.73
C SER A 160 15.73 -7.72 9.63
N SER A 161 15.19 -8.90 9.31
CA SER A 161 15.76 -9.80 8.30
C SER A 161 15.21 -9.51 6.89
N VAL A 162 13.92 -9.21 6.76
CA VAL A 162 13.28 -9.03 5.45
C VAL A 162 13.57 -7.64 4.86
N VAL A 163 13.68 -6.61 5.70
CA VAL A 163 14.04 -5.25 5.26
C VAL A 163 15.50 -5.18 4.77
N LEU A 164 16.41 -5.95 5.38
CA LEU A 164 17.82 -5.99 4.96
C LEU A 164 17.98 -6.66 3.58
N MET A 165 17.15 -7.65 3.26
CA MET A 165 17.18 -8.33 1.96
C MET A 165 16.54 -7.53 0.82
N ALA A 166 15.57 -6.65 1.13
CA ALA A 166 14.97 -5.75 0.14
C ALA A 166 15.89 -4.57 -0.22
N GLN A 167 16.74 -4.11 0.72
CA GLN A 167 17.66 -2.99 0.50
C GLN A 167 18.83 -3.35 -0.43
N LEU A 168 19.25 -4.62 -0.49
CA LEU A 168 20.38 -5.08 -1.30
C LEU A 168 20.04 -5.38 -2.78
N ARG A 169 18.79 -5.17 -3.23
CA ARG A 169 18.38 -5.39 -4.63
C ARG A 169 18.30 -4.12 -5.49
N LYS A 170 18.62 -2.94 -4.96
CA LYS A 170 18.54 -1.67 -5.70
C LYS A 170 19.84 -1.22 -6.41
N GLU A 171 20.91 -2.01 -6.37
CA GLU A 171 22.14 -1.69 -7.09
C GLU A 171 22.49 -2.74 -8.15
N GLN A 172 21.70 -2.79 -9.21
CA GLN A 172 22.18 -3.31 -10.48
C GLN A 172 21.86 -2.27 -11.56
N PRO A 173 22.87 -1.66 -12.22
CA PRO A 173 22.61 -0.72 -13.29
C PRO A 173 21.92 -1.44 -14.45
N SER A 174 20.87 -0.84 -14.99
CA SER A 174 20.20 -1.35 -16.19
C SER A 174 21.17 -1.38 -17.37
N ASP A 175 21.05 -2.43 -18.20
CA ASP A 175 21.89 -2.77 -19.35
C ASP A 175 22.08 -1.60 -20.36
N GLU A 176 21.14 -0.66 -20.36
CA GLU A 176 21.17 0.58 -21.15
C GLU A 176 22.26 1.57 -20.69
N THR A 177 22.60 1.57 -19.41
CA THR A 177 23.67 2.40 -18.82
C THR A 177 25.07 1.88 -19.20
N ILE A 178 25.19 0.57 -19.45
CA ILE A 178 26.44 -0.08 -19.87
C ILE A 178 26.73 0.19 -21.35
N ARG A 179 25.69 0.21 -22.22
CA ARG A 179 25.85 0.53 -23.65
C ARG A 179 26.30 1.98 -23.89
N LYS A 180 25.69 2.96 -23.21
CA LYS A 180 26.07 4.38 -23.36
C LYS A 180 27.51 4.69 -22.94
N ARG A 181 28.12 3.86 -22.07
CA ARG A 181 29.53 4.01 -21.67
C ARG A 181 30.53 3.39 -22.65
N ARG A 182 30.10 2.44 -23.50
CA ARG A 182 30.97 1.85 -24.54
C ARG A 182 31.09 2.76 -25.76
N ASP A 183 30.01 3.43 -26.16
CA ASP A 183 30.00 4.30 -27.35
C ASP A 183 30.75 5.63 -27.13
N ALA A 184 30.88 6.09 -25.88
CA ALA A 184 31.64 7.29 -25.53
C ALA A 184 33.16 7.07 -25.44
N GLY A 185 33.65 5.82 -25.45
CA GLY A 185 35.07 5.48 -25.23
C GLY A 185 35.87 5.14 -26.50
N ALA A 186 35.23 4.99 -27.65
CA ALA A 186 35.89 4.60 -28.90
C ALA A 186 36.25 5.83 -29.74
N GLY A 187 37.19 6.64 -29.27
CA GLY A 187 37.57 7.86 -29.99
C GLY A 187 38.87 8.50 -29.54
N ARG A 188 39.92 7.73 -29.23
CA ARG A 188 41.30 8.26 -29.14
C ARG A 188 42.34 7.14 -29.07
N LYS A 189 43.12 6.99 -30.15
CA LYS A 189 44.55 6.60 -30.19
C LYS A 189 45.00 6.81 -31.65
N SER A 190 45.56 7.99 -31.93
CA SER A 190 47.00 8.27 -31.97
C SER A 190 47.68 7.78 -33.26
N ARG A 191 48.03 8.70 -34.16
CA ARG A 191 49.21 8.57 -35.02
C ARG A 191 49.88 9.93 -35.21
N SER A 192 51.11 9.98 -34.70
CA SER A 192 52.12 11.00 -34.84
C SER A 192 52.70 11.06 -36.27
N GLY A 193 53.13 12.26 -36.69
CA GLY A 193 54.25 12.42 -37.61
C GLY A 193 53.93 13.10 -38.95
N ARG A 194 54.51 14.32 -39.11
CA ARG A 194 55.05 14.98 -40.34
C ARG A 194 54.35 14.61 -41.67
N ASN A 195 53.85 15.55 -42.48
CA ASN A 195 54.60 16.62 -43.11
C ASN A 195 53.66 17.46 -44.02
N ARG A 196 54.05 18.72 -44.25
CA ARG A 196 53.78 19.61 -45.41
C ARG A 196 52.41 20.29 -45.66
N ILE A 197 52.49 21.63 -45.63
CA ILE A 197 52.16 22.60 -46.71
C ILE A 197 50.79 22.47 -47.40
N PHE A 198 49.87 23.43 -47.17
CA PHE A 198 49.29 24.35 -48.20
C PHE A 198 48.22 25.27 -47.56
N ARG A 199 48.40 26.60 -47.64
CA ARG A 199 47.31 27.61 -47.73
C ARG A 199 47.02 27.78 -49.23
N PRO A 200 45.83 28.22 -49.73
CA PRO A 200 45.10 29.39 -49.21
C PRO A 200 43.56 29.45 -49.44
N ASP A 201 42.97 30.50 -48.85
CA ASP A 201 41.87 31.38 -49.30
C ASP A 201 40.52 30.87 -49.83
N GLY A 202 39.46 31.44 -49.22
CA GLY A 202 38.45 32.17 -49.98
C GLY A 202 37.03 31.60 -50.01
N LYS A 203 36.09 32.26 -49.32
CA LYS A 203 35.08 33.15 -49.94
C LYS A 203 33.87 33.40 -49.04
N ARG A 204 33.49 34.67 -49.02
CA ARG A 204 32.27 35.27 -48.43
C ARG A 204 31.01 34.95 -49.27
N ARG A 205 29.88 35.37 -48.68
CA ARG A 205 28.53 35.67 -49.23
C ARG A 205 27.56 34.49 -49.00
N GLY A 206 26.37 34.66 -48.45
CA GLY A 206 25.45 35.80 -48.36
C GLY A 206 24.06 35.22 -48.69
N SER A 207 23.01 35.42 -47.89
CA SER A 207 21.89 36.34 -48.18
C SER A 207 20.61 35.69 -47.59
N ARG A 208 19.79 36.46 -46.84
CA ARG A 208 18.40 36.92 -47.16
C ARG A 208 17.39 35.76 -47.33
N GLY A 209 16.15 35.77 -46.82
CA GLY A 209 15.25 36.75 -46.19
C GLY A 209 14.09 35.99 -45.50
N ALA A 210 13.34 36.60 -44.57
CA ALA A 210 12.00 37.22 -44.77
C ALA A 210 10.93 36.19 -45.22
N VAL A 211 9.73 36.02 -44.63
CA VAL A 211 8.55 36.91 -44.44
C VAL A 211 7.53 36.06 -43.62
N ALA A 212 6.99 36.45 -42.45
CA ALA A 212 5.80 37.28 -42.12
C ALA A 212 4.39 36.82 -42.59
N ALA A 213 3.42 37.00 -41.69
CA ALA A 213 1.94 37.07 -41.83
C ALA A 213 1.15 35.76 -42.06
N GLY A 214 -0.05 35.55 -41.51
CA GLY A 214 -0.90 36.37 -40.67
C GLY A 214 -2.30 35.75 -40.42
N GLN A 215 -2.99 36.28 -39.40
CA GLN A 215 -4.45 36.55 -39.31
C GLN A 215 -5.47 35.38 -39.19
N GLY A 216 -6.25 35.40 -38.08
CA GLY A 216 -7.64 34.87 -38.00
C GLY A 216 -8.65 35.84 -38.63
N PRO A 217 -9.95 35.94 -38.22
CA PRO A 217 -10.71 35.15 -37.23
C PRO A 217 -12.21 34.87 -37.58
N ARG A 218 -12.97 34.30 -36.61
CA ARG A 218 -14.45 34.37 -36.37
C ARG A 218 -15.45 33.66 -37.32
N ARG A 219 -16.37 32.87 -36.74
CA ARG A 219 -17.80 33.23 -36.55
C ARG A 219 -18.60 32.16 -35.78
N ALA A 220 -19.55 32.67 -35.00
CA ALA A 220 -20.58 31.95 -34.25
C ALA A 220 -21.84 31.71 -35.10
N CYS A 221 -22.66 30.72 -34.74
CA CYS A 221 -24.10 30.78 -34.99
C CYS A 221 -24.88 30.00 -33.92
N ARG A 222 -25.88 30.69 -33.37
CA ARG A 222 -26.92 30.20 -32.45
C ARG A 222 -27.93 29.34 -33.21
N HIS A 223 -28.64 28.45 -32.53
CA HIS A 223 -30.07 28.24 -32.77
C HIS A 223 -30.77 27.75 -31.49
N SER A 224 -32.03 28.15 -31.39
CA SER A 224 -32.88 28.26 -30.22
C SER A 224 -34.07 27.31 -30.29
N VAL A 225 -34.50 26.78 -29.13
CA VAL A 225 -35.89 26.65 -28.64
C VAL A 225 -36.91 25.84 -29.47
N ARG A 226 -37.52 24.81 -28.86
CA ARG A 226 -38.99 24.76 -28.59
C ARG A 226 -39.42 23.64 -27.63
N LYS A 227 -40.30 24.01 -26.70
CA LYS A 227 -41.12 23.17 -25.81
C LYS A 227 -42.31 22.58 -26.59
N GLY A 228 -42.81 21.43 -26.15
CA GLY A 228 -44.15 20.91 -26.44
C GLY A 228 -44.61 20.06 -25.25
N LYS A 229 -45.82 20.34 -24.76
CA LYS A 229 -46.51 19.62 -23.69
C LYS A 229 -46.99 18.25 -24.15
#